data_AF-A0A354SLK6-F1
#
_entry.id   AF-A0A354SLK6-F1
#
_cell.length_a   1.000
_cell.length_b   1.000
_cell.length_c   1.000
_cell.angle_alpha   90.00
_cell.angle_beta   90.00
_cell.angle_gamma   90.00
#
_symmetry.space_group_name_H-M   'P 1'
#
loop_
_entity.id
_entity.type
_entity.pdbx_description
1 polymer ?
#
loop_
_entity_poly.entity_id
_entity_poly.type
_entity_poly.pdbx_seq_one_letter_code
_entity_poly.pdbx_strand_id
1 'polypeptide(L)'
;MYLENNNLNVEVLGRGFAWLDTGTHDSLSEASTFIEVIEKRQGLKIACLEGIAYQNGWIDVEKLRELAKPMLKNQYGQYLMSIVERAKKQN
;
A
#
# COMPACT_ATOMS: atom_id res chain seq x y z
N MET A 1 3.39 -32.50 -10.85
CA MET A 1 3.28 -31.42 -9.84
C MET A 1 4.48 -30.46 -9.99
N TYR A 2 4.45 -29.18 -9.57
CA TYR A 2 5.58 -28.23 -9.81
C TYR A 2 6.93 -28.69 -9.20
N LEU A 3 6.89 -29.24 -7.98
CA LEU A 3 8.07 -29.79 -7.30
C LEU A 3 8.67 -30.99 -8.04
N GLU A 4 7.83 -31.96 -8.44
CA GLU A 4 8.25 -33.15 -9.19
C GLU A 4 8.86 -32.79 -10.56
N ASN A 5 8.37 -31.70 -11.16
CA ASN A 5 8.85 -31.20 -12.44
C ASN A 5 10.06 -30.25 -12.30
N ASN A 6 10.65 -30.10 -11.10
CA ASN A 6 11.74 -29.16 -10.80
C ASN A 6 11.48 -27.70 -11.22
N ASN A 7 10.21 -27.30 -11.27
CA ASN A 7 9.77 -25.95 -11.66
C ASN A 7 9.27 -25.13 -10.45
N LEU A 8 9.53 -25.59 -9.22
CA LEU A 8 9.21 -24.88 -7.98
C LEU A 8 10.40 -24.00 -7.57
N ASN A 9 10.16 -22.69 -7.46
CA ASN A 9 11.11 -21.73 -6.91
C ASN A 9 10.62 -21.25 -5.54
N VAL A 10 11.55 -21.04 -4.60
CA VAL A 10 11.26 -20.57 -3.24
C VAL A 10 12.09 -19.32 -2.97
N GLU A 11 11.43 -18.25 -2.51
CA GLU A 11 12.06 -17.02 -2.05
C GLU A 11 11.96 -16.92 -0.53
N VAL A 12 13.08 -16.63 0.13
CA VAL A 12 13.15 -16.54 1.60
C VAL A 12 12.90 -15.11 2.05
N LEU A 13 11.81 -14.90 2.79
CA LEU A 13 11.54 -13.63 3.46
C LEU A 13 12.34 -13.55 4.77
N GLY A 14 13.50 -12.92 4.71
CA GLY A 14 14.41 -12.76 5.85
C GLY A 14 13.96 -11.74 6.89
N ARG A 15 14.82 -11.48 7.87
CA ARG A 15 14.58 -10.49 8.93
C ARG A 15 14.31 -9.10 8.31
N GLY A 16 13.28 -8.42 8.81
CA GLY A 16 12.84 -7.11 8.34
C GLY A 16 11.56 -7.16 7.51
N PHE A 17 11.16 -8.33 7.02
CA PHE A 17 9.83 -8.56 6.48
C PHE A 17 8.82 -8.82 7.59
N ALA A 18 7.60 -8.33 7.39
CA ALA A 18 6.44 -8.68 8.20
C ALA A 18 5.48 -9.50 7.35
N TRP A 19 5.15 -10.70 7.82
CA TRP A 19 4.10 -11.53 7.25
C TRP A 19 3.00 -11.68 8.30
N LEU A 20 1.84 -11.09 8.03
CA LEU A 20 0.74 -10.96 8.98
C LEU A 20 -0.34 -12.00 8.64
N ASP A 21 -0.82 -12.70 9.65
CA ASP A 21 -1.93 -13.64 9.53
C ASP A 21 -3.25 -13.00 9.97
N THR A 22 -4.31 -13.24 9.23
CA THR A 22 -5.67 -12.75 9.52
C THR A 22 -6.66 -13.89 9.75
N GLY A 23 -6.16 -15.11 9.98
CA GLY A 23 -6.96 -16.32 10.18
C GLY A 23 -7.74 -16.39 11.50
N THR A 24 -7.42 -15.57 12.50
CA THR A 24 -8.14 -15.51 13.78
C THR A 24 -8.50 -14.07 14.15
N HIS A 25 -9.44 -13.89 15.08
CA HIS A 25 -9.79 -12.55 15.60
C HIS A 25 -8.59 -11.83 16.21
N ASP A 26 -7.78 -12.56 16.98
CA ASP A 26 -6.59 -12.01 17.62
C ASP A 26 -5.54 -11.62 16.57
N SER A 27 -5.24 -12.52 15.63
CA SER A 27 -4.23 -12.25 14.59
C SER A 27 -4.64 -11.11 13.65
N LEU A 28 -5.94 -11.00 13.32
CA LEU A 28 -6.48 -9.87 12.56
C LEU A 28 -6.34 -8.54 13.31
N SER A 29 -6.59 -8.53 14.62
CA SER A 29 -6.43 -7.35 15.47
C SER A 29 -4.97 -6.89 15.54
N GLU A 30 -4.05 -7.84 15.70
CA GLU A 30 -2.61 -7.58 15.67
C GLU A 30 -2.16 -7.03 14.32
N ALA A 31 -2.61 -7.63 13.20
CA ALA A 31 -2.31 -7.15 11.86
C ALA A 31 -2.80 -5.71 11.64
N SER A 32 -4.03 -5.41 12.09
CA SER A 32 -4.62 -4.06 11.98
C SER A 32 -3.80 -3.03 12.77
N THR A 33 -3.40 -3.40 13.99
CA THR A 33 -2.57 -2.55 14.86
C THR A 33 -1.19 -2.31 14.23
N PHE A 34 -0.58 -3.35 13.65
CA PHE A 34 0.70 -3.23 12.96
C PHE A 34 0.64 -2.21 11.81
N ILE A 35 -0.37 -2.33 10.94
CA ILE A 35 -0.56 -1.39 9.82
C ILE A 35 -0.76 0.03 10.34
N GLU A 36 -1.64 0.23 11.33
CA GLU A 36 -1.91 1.56 11.88
C GLU A 36 -0.64 2.24 12.42
N VAL A 37 0.20 1.50 13.15
CA VAL A 37 1.45 2.03 13.71
C VAL A 37 2.44 2.42 12.61
N ILE A 38 2.61 1.58 11.59
CA ILE A 38 3.52 1.87 10.48
C ILE A 38 3.07 3.10 9.70
N GLU A 39 1.78 3.18 9.35
CA GLU A 39 1.25 4.31 8.58
C GLU A 39 1.39 5.63 9.34
N LYS A 40 1.09 5.65 10.63
CA LYS A 40 1.21 6.86 11.46
C LYS A 40 2.65 7.34 11.61
N ARG A 41 3.62 6.42 11.68
CA ARG A 41 5.04 6.78 11.87
C ARG A 41 5.75 7.17 10.59
N GLN A 42 5.45 6.50 9.48
CA GLN A 42 6.13 6.74 8.21
C GLN A 42 5.41 7.76 7.33
N GLY A 43 4.13 8.07 7.61
CA GLY A 43 3.33 9.01 6.81
C GLY A 43 2.98 8.49 5.41
N LEU A 44 3.13 7.18 5.18
CA LEU A 44 2.80 6.48 3.94
C LEU A 44 1.67 5.49 4.21
N LYS A 45 0.78 5.31 3.22
CA LYS A 45 -0.28 4.29 3.28
C LYS A 45 0.21 2.97 2.72
N ILE A 46 -0.05 1.87 3.43
CA ILE A 46 0.24 0.51 2.95
C ILE A 46 -0.89 0.07 2.02
N ALA A 47 -0.54 -0.57 0.90
CA ALA A 47 -1.50 -1.07 -0.08
C ALA A 47 -2.48 -0.01 -0.64
N CYS A 48 -2.04 1.25 -0.73
CA CYS A 48 -2.81 2.32 -1.40
C CYS A 48 -2.81 2.09 -2.92
N LEU A 49 -3.91 1.57 -3.46
CA LEU A 49 -4.00 1.13 -4.85
C LEU A 49 -3.84 2.28 -5.86
N GLU A 50 -4.45 3.43 -5.59
CA GLU A 50 -4.32 4.60 -6.47
C GLU A 50 -2.88 5.15 -6.47
N GLY A 51 -2.21 5.11 -5.32
CA GLY A 51 -0.80 5.47 -5.21
C GLY A 51 0.10 4.53 -6.01
N ILE A 52 -0.11 3.22 -5.90
CA ILE A 52 0.61 2.19 -6.67
C ILE A 52 0.35 2.36 -8.17
N ALA A 53 -0.92 2.55 -8.57
CA ALA A 53 -1.30 2.75 -9.96
C ALA A 53 -0.62 3.99 -10.57
N TYR A 54 -0.55 5.08 -9.80
CA TYR A 54 0.16 6.28 -10.22
C TYR A 54 1.69 6.04 -10.34
N GLN A 55 2.31 5.41 -9.34
CA GLN A 55 3.75 5.09 -9.37
C GLN A 55 4.15 4.18 -10.53
N ASN A 56 3.28 3.23 -10.90
CA ASN A 56 3.49 2.35 -12.04
C ASN A 56 3.07 2.97 -13.40
N GLY A 57 2.57 4.22 -13.42
CA GLY A 57 2.16 4.91 -14.62
C GLY A 57 0.86 4.38 -15.26
N TRP A 58 0.05 3.62 -14.52
CA TRP A 58 -1.25 3.13 -14.99
C TRP A 58 -2.31 4.24 -15.01
N ILE A 59 -2.15 5.26 -14.16
CA ILE A 59 -2.95 6.47 -14.14
C ILE A 59 -2.03 7.69 -14.05
N ASP A 60 -2.48 8.81 -14.61
CA ASP A 60 -1.77 10.08 -14.49
C ASP A 60 -2.14 10.85 -13.20
N VAL A 61 -1.47 11.98 -12.98
CA VAL A 61 -1.68 12.84 -11.81
C VAL A 61 -3.07 13.47 -11.79
N GLU A 62 -3.68 13.70 -12.96
CA GLU A 62 -5.02 14.26 -13.07
C GLU A 62 -6.05 13.23 -12.61
N LYS A 63 -5.89 11.99 -13.04
CA LYS A 63 -6.75 10.88 -12.63
C LYS A 63 -6.62 10.59 -11.15
N LEU A 64 -5.41 10.61 -10.60
CA LEU A 64 -5.19 10.48 -9.16
C LEU A 64 -5.92 11.59 -8.38
N ARG A 65 -5.86 12.84 -8.88
CA ARG A 65 -6.56 13.98 -8.27
C ARG A 65 -8.07 13.82 -8.32
N GLU A 66 -8.64 13.34 -9.43
CA GLU A 66 -10.07 13.04 -9.54
C GLU A 66 -10.51 12.01 -8.52
N LEU A 67 -9.76 10.93 -8.34
CA LEU A 67 -10.05 9.88 -7.36
C LEU A 67 -9.96 10.41 -5.92
N ALA A 68 -9.02 11.31 -5.65
CA ALA A 68 -8.86 11.91 -4.32
C ALA A 68 -10.04 12.83 -3.92
N LYS A 69 -10.61 13.59 -4.86
CA LYS A 69 -11.67 14.60 -4.62
C LYS A 69 -12.85 14.10 -3.77
N PRO A 70 -13.54 13.00 -4.09
CA PRO A 70 -14.68 12.53 -3.30
C PRO A 70 -14.30 12.11 -1.87
N MET A 71 -13.03 11.78 -1.64
CA MET A 71 -12.52 11.26 -0.36
C MET A 71 -11.84 12.34 0.51
N LEU A 72 -11.80 13.60 0.07
CA LEU A 72 -11.08 14.68 0.77
C LEU A 72 -11.51 14.92 2.23
N LYS A 73 -12.72 14.46 2.59
CA LYS A 73 -13.25 14.55 3.96
C LYS A 73 -12.54 13.60 4.93
N ASN A 74 -11.82 12.59 4.45
CA ASN A 74 -11.10 11.63 5.28
C ASN A 74 -9.58 11.67 5.02
N GLN A 75 -8.83 11.02 5.91
CA GLN A 75 -7.37 10.98 5.85
C GLN A 75 -6.83 10.31 4.58
N TYR A 76 -7.58 9.38 3.99
CA TYR A 76 -7.17 8.69 2.76
C TYR A 76 -7.18 9.64 1.56
N GLY A 77 -8.26 10.39 1.34
CA GLY A 77 -8.31 11.38 0.27
C GLY A 77 -7.30 12.52 0.46
N GLN A 78 -7.07 12.94 1.70
CA GLN A 78 -6.00 13.90 2.03
C GLN A 78 -4.61 13.35 1.69
N TYR A 79 -4.36 12.07 1.99
CA TYR A 79 -3.12 11.39 1.62
C TYR A 79 -2.93 11.33 0.10
N LEU A 80 -3.96 10.95 -0.67
CA LEU A 80 -3.89 10.94 -2.13
C LEU A 80 -3.57 12.33 -2.70
N MET A 81 -4.19 13.38 -2.15
CA MET A 81 -3.89 14.76 -2.54
C MET A 81 -2.44 15.14 -2.22
N SER A 82 -1.87 14.65 -1.11
CA SER A 82 -0.44 14.86 -0.80
C SER A 82 0.51 14.25 -1.84
N ILE A 83 0.11 13.16 -2.49
CA ILE A 83 0.89 12.55 -3.59
C ILE A 83 0.82 13.47 -4.82
N VAL A 84 -0.37 13.95 -5.17
CA VAL A 84 -0.59 14.89 -6.27
C VAL A 84 0.25 16.16 -6.10
N GLU A 85 0.29 16.73 -4.89
CA GLU A 85 1.08 17.95 -4.62
C GLU A 85 2.59 17.69 -4.65
N ARG A 86 3.05 16.50 -4.25
CA ARG A 86 4.47 16.11 -4.39
C ARG A 86 4.88 15.96 -5.85
N ALA A 87 4.01 15.38 -6.67
CA ALA A 87 4.25 15.22 -8.11
C ALA A 87 4.42 16.57 -8.83
N LYS A 88 3.60 17.58 -8.49
CA LYS A 88 3.72 18.93 -9.06
C LYS A 88 5.04 19.62 -8.75
N LYS A 89 5.67 19.33 -7.61
CA LYS A 89 6.95 19.93 -7.21
C LYS A 89 8.17 19.31 -7.92
N GLN A 90 7.98 18.16 -8.56
CA GLN A 90 9.04 17.44 -9.27
C GLN A 90 9.06 17.72 -10.78
N ASN A 91 8.06 18.46 -11.28
CA ASN A 91 7.98 19.00 -12.64
C ASN A 91 8.32 20.49 -12.64
#